data_AF-A0A2A2LRF0-F1
#
_entry.id   AF-A0A2A2LRF0-F1
#
_cell.length_a   1.000
_cell.length_b   1.000
_cell.length_c   1.000
_cell.angle_alpha   90.00
_cell.angle_beta   90.00
_cell.angle_gamma   90.00
#
_symmetry.space_group_name_H-M   'P 1'
#
loop_
_entity.id
_entity.type
_entity.pdbx_description
1 polymer ?
#
loop_
_entity_poly.entity_id
_entity_poly.type
_entity_poly.pdbx_seq_one_letter_code
_entity_poly.pdbx_strand_id
1 'polypeptide(L)'
;MACVQTASAMIDGMGNTFSMVYIEPALAKWSTTLPTSIQRIWIQPEIYSEMGYHVAETYHPMVKYEDFPEMETALEFEKRIAAFVDEASDTTDKTIVFVAHSAVVSLIRNHKLSSAEEAANNRFIPLDTVCIDIATVSENPLMQFTRINNAMRRLASNEAGMTGAGQA
;
A
#
# COMPACT_ATOMS: atom_id res chain seq x y z
N MET A 1 -6.38 7.61 -1.18
CA MET A 1 -6.05 7.70 -2.62
C MET A 1 -4.61 7.31 -2.91
N ALA A 2 -3.58 8.03 -2.43
CA ALA A 2 -2.17 7.74 -2.77
C ALA A 2 -1.77 6.27 -2.57
N CYS A 3 -2.11 5.66 -1.43
CA CYS A 3 -1.79 4.25 -1.17
C CYS A 3 -2.45 3.28 -2.17
N VAL A 4 -3.70 3.53 -2.55
CA VAL A 4 -4.44 2.69 -3.52
C VAL A 4 -3.79 2.79 -4.90
N GLN A 5 -3.46 4.00 -5.35
CA GLN A 5 -2.80 4.24 -6.64
C GLN A 5 -1.44 3.55 -6.70
N THR A 6 -0.64 3.64 -5.63
CA THR A 6 0.65 2.95 -5.52
C THR A 6 0.46 1.43 -5.58
N ALA A 7 -0.49 0.89 -4.83
CA ALA A 7 -0.74 -0.55 -4.82
C ALA A 7 -1.20 -1.07 -6.19
N SER A 8 -2.12 -0.36 -6.86
CA SER A 8 -2.56 -0.73 -8.22
C SER A 8 -1.42 -0.63 -9.24
N ALA A 9 -0.60 0.41 -9.19
CA ALA A 9 0.56 0.54 -10.06
C ALA A 9 1.61 -0.57 -9.83
N MET A 10 1.75 -1.05 -8.59
CA MET A 10 2.59 -2.22 -8.28
C MET A 10 2.02 -3.49 -8.93
N ILE A 11 0.70 -3.71 -8.84
CA ILE A 11 0.02 -4.84 -9.47
C ILE A 11 0.25 -4.83 -10.98
N ASP A 12 0.06 -3.67 -11.63
CA ASP A 12 0.33 -3.47 -13.06
C ASP A 12 1.80 -3.76 -13.40
N GLY A 13 2.74 -3.21 -12.62
CA GLY A 13 4.17 -3.36 -12.83
C GLY A 13 4.67 -4.80 -12.66
N MET A 14 4.02 -5.60 -11.81
CA MET A 14 4.32 -7.02 -11.62
C MET A 14 3.73 -7.91 -12.73
N GLY A 15 2.90 -7.35 -13.62
CA GLY A 15 2.15 -8.15 -14.60
C GLY A 15 1.18 -9.14 -13.95
N ASN A 16 0.79 -8.89 -12.69
CA ASN A 16 -0.04 -9.79 -11.92
C ASN A 16 -1.50 -9.36 -12.05
N THR A 17 -2.27 -10.07 -12.88
CA THR A 17 -3.68 -9.75 -13.14
C THR A 17 -4.65 -10.32 -12.10
N PHE A 18 -4.17 -11.08 -11.11
CA PHE A 18 -5.01 -11.77 -10.13
C PHE A 18 -4.98 -11.10 -8.75
N SER A 19 -3.96 -10.30 -8.47
CA SER A 19 -3.88 -9.54 -7.23
C SER A 19 -4.85 -8.37 -7.25
N MET A 20 -5.53 -8.18 -6.13
CA MET A 20 -6.44 -7.07 -5.89
C MET A 20 -5.94 -6.27 -4.69
N VAL A 21 -6.30 -4.99 -4.64
CA VAL A 21 -6.08 -4.07 -3.54
C VAL A 21 -7.24 -4.19 -2.57
N TYR A 22 -6.91 -4.48 -1.32
CA TYR A 22 -7.84 -4.56 -0.21
C TYR A 22 -7.71 -3.26 0.59
N ILE A 23 -8.74 -2.42 0.55
CA ILE A 23 -8.69 -1.11 1.21
C ILE A 23 -9.04 -1.28 2.68
N GLU A 24 -8.04 -1.10 3.55
CA GLU A 24 -8.18 -1.24 5.00
C GLU A 24 -8.00 0.11 5.72
N PRO A 25 -9.08 0.69 6.28
CA PRO A 25 -9.04 1.82 7.21
C PRO A 25 -8.08 1.66 8.40
N ALA A 26 -7.89 0.45 8.91
CA ALA A 26 -6.93 0.18 9.96
C ALA A 26 -5.49 0.55 9.59
N LEU A 27 -5.13 0.66 8.29
CA LEU A 27 -3.81 1.13 7.84
C LEU A 27 -3.74 2.65 7.61
N ALA A 28 -4.81 3.40 7.89
CA ALA A 28 -4.79 4.84 7.77
C ALA A 28 -3.83 5.47 8.81
N LYS A 29 -3.26 6.61 8.43
CA LYS A 29 -2.38 7.41 9.31
C LYS A 29 -3.08 7.81 10.60
N TRP A 30 -2.29 8.24 11.58
CA TRP A 30 -2.78 8.69 12.88
C TRP A 30 -3.94 9.71 12.71
N SER A 31 -5.12 9.41 13.28
CA SER A 31 -6.34 10.21 13.13
C SER A 31 -6.18 11.69 13.50
N THR A 32 -5.33 12.01 14.48
CA THR A 32 -4.96 13.38 14.85
C THR A 32 -4.30 14.17 13.71
N THR A 33 -3.78 13.49 12.68
CA THR A 33 -3.17 14.11 11.48
C THR A 33 -4.12 14.15 10.28
N LEU A 34 -5.35 13.64 10.44
CA LEU A 34 -6.40 13.63 9.42
C LEU A 34 -7.38 14.80 9.64
N PRO A 35 -8.07 15.25 8.59
CA PRO A 35 -9.19 16.17 8.74
C PRO A 35 -10.26 15.61 9.68
N THR A 36 -10.93 16.48 10.42
CA THR A 36 -12.13 16.13 11.19
C THR A 36 -13.18 15.51 10.25
N SER A 37 -13.88 14.47 10.73
CA SER A 37 -14.89 13.74 9.95
C SER A 37 -14.35 13.04 8.70
N ILE A 38 -13.11 12.53 8.76
CA ILE A 38 -12.45 11.75 7.72
C ILE A 38 -13.33 10.63 7.13
N GLN A 39 -14.21 10.04 7.94
CA GLN A 39 -15.14 8.96 7.57
C GLN A 39 -16.07 9.36 6.42
N ARG A 40 -16.38 10.67 6.30
CA ARG A 40 -17.29 11.20 5.26
C ARG A 40 -16.60 11.46 3.92
N ILE A 41 -15.27 11.54 3.91
CA ILE A 41 -14.48 11.89 2.71
C ILE A 41 -13.71 10.69 2.15
N TRP A 42 -13.89 9.51 2.74
CA TRP A 42 -13.33 8.28 2.21
C TRP A 42 -14.02 7.89 0.90
N ILE A 43 -13.18 7.66 -0.10
CA ILE A 43 -13.59 7.16 -1.40
C ILE A 43 -13.89 5.67 -1.23
N GLN A 44 -15.11 5.28 -1.59
CA GLN A 44 -15.57 3.91 -1.49
C GLN A 44 -14.85 3.00 -2.52
N PRO A 45 -14.67 1.71 -2.22
CA PRO A 45 -13.98 0.76 -3.11
C PRO A 45 -14.52 0.74 -4.54
N GLU A 46 -15.84 0.85 -4.72
CA GLU A 46 -16.52 0.82 -6.02
C GLU A 46 -16.06 1.98 -6.91
N ILE A 47 -15.86 3.16 -6.32
CA ILE A 47 -15.39 4.34 -7.05
C ILE A 47 -13.95 4.15 -7.56
N TYR A 48 -13.08 3.46 -6.79
CA TYR A 48 -11.75 3.13 -7.28
C TYR A 48 -11.79 2.10 -8.43
N SER A 49 -12.68 1.12 -8.34
CA SER A 49 -12.91 0.14 -9.41
C SER A 49 -13.41 0.81 -10.70
N GLU A 50 -14.36 1.75 -10.58
CA GLU A 50 -14.84 2.59 -11.71
C GLU A 50 -13.72 3.44 -12.34
N MET A 51 -12.72 3.86 -11.54
CA MET A 51 -11.52 4.55 -12.03
C MET A 51 -10.49 3.61 -12.69
N GLY A 52 -10.75 2.30 -12.72
CA GLY A 52 -9.87 1.30 -13.32
C GLY A 52 -8.77 0.79 -12.39
N TYR A 53 -8.86 1.02 -11.08
CA TYR A 53 -7.92 0.44 -10.11
C TYR A 53 -8.32 -0.99 -9.74
N HIS A 54 -7.32 -1.86 -9.54
CA HIS A 54 -7.51 -3.25 -9.12
C HIS A 54 -8.00 -3.34 -7.67
N VAL A 55 -9.24 -3.00 -7.36
CA VAL A 55 -9.76 -2.98 -5.98
C VAL A 55 -10.77 -4.11 -5.74
N ALA A 56 -10.65 -4.78 -4.60
CA ALA A 56 -11.60 -5.80 -4.17
C ALA A 56 -12.85 -5.15 -3.53
N GLU A 57 -13.91 -4.95 -4.31
CA GLU A 57 -15.18 -4.37 -3.84
C GLU A 57 -15.87 -5.20 -2.75
N THR A 58 -15.71 -6.53 -2.79
CA THR A 58 -16.34 -7.44 -1.81
C THR A 58 -15.53 -7.60 -0.52
N TYR A 59 -14.43 -6.87 -0.37
CA TYR A 59 -13.63 -6.92 0.85
C TYR A 59 -14.35 -6.22 2.00
N HIS A 60 -14.41 -6.90 3.14
CA HIS A 60 -14.94 -6.33 4.37
C HIS A 60 -13.77 -5.95 5.26
N PRO A 61 -13.52 -4.65 5.50
CA PRO A 61 -12.39 -4.21 6.31
C PRO A 61 -12.60 -4.57 7.79
N MET A 62 -11.49 -4.80 8.50
CA MET A 62 -11.48 -5.05 9.93
C MET A 62 -11.97 -3.81 10.70
N VAL A 63 -11.49 -2.63 10.30
CA VAL A 63 -12.01 -1.36 10.80
C VAL A 63 -12.94 -0.79 9.74
N LYS A 64 -14.23 -0.64 10.08
CA LYS A 64 -15.19 -0.05 9.15
C LYS A 64 -14.92 1.43 8.92
N TYR A 65 -15.41 1.93 7.79
CA TYR A 65 -15.21 3.31 7.39
C TYR A 65 -15.82 4.29 8.41
N GLU A 66 -17.01 3.95 8.89
CA GLU A 66 -17.79 4.68 9.89
C GLU A 66 -17.26 4.57 11.32
N ASP A 67 -16.54 3.49 11.63
CA ASP A 67 -16.05 3.18 12.98
C ASP A 67 -14.62 3.68 13.21
N PHE A 68 -13.97 4.27 12.20
CA PHE A 68 -12.62 4.79 12.35
C PHE A 68 -12.56 5.93 13.38
N PRO A 69 -11.57 5.96 14.28
CA PRO A 69 -11.53 6.95 15.35
C PRO A 69 -11.35 8.38 14.81
N GLU A 70 -12.18 9.32 15.28
CA GLU A 70 -12.01 10.75 14.99
C GLU A 70 -10.75 11.32 15.66
N MET A 71 -10.45 10.84 16.87
CA MET A 71 -9.20 11.10 17.58
C MET A 71 -8.74 9.82 18.23
N GLU A 72 -7.44 9.60 18.24
CA GLU A 72 -6.80 8.47 18.92
C GLU A 72 -5.53 8.97 19.59
N THR A 73 -5.21 8.39 20.74
CA THR A 73 -3.91 8.53 21.40
C THR A 73 -2.84 7.78 20.60
N ALA A 74 -1.57 8.08 20.85
CA ALA A 74 -0.47 7.35 20.20
C ALA A 74 -0.54 5.84 20.48
N LEU A 75 -0.94 5.46 21.71
CA LEU A 75 -1.10 4.05 22.09
C LEU A 75 -2.27 3.38 21.35
N GLU A 76 -3.38 4.08 21.12
CA GLU A 76 -4.52 3.54 20.35
C GLU A 76 -4.16 3.39 18.87
N PHE A 77 -3.41 4.36 18.32
CA PHE A 77 -2.86 4.26 16.97
C PHE A 77 -1.99 3.00 16.80
N GLU A 78 -1.02 2.80 17.70
CA GLU A 78 -0.15 1.62 17.69
C GLU A 78 -0.94 0.32 17.81
N LYS A 79 -1.88 0.25 18.76
CA LYS A 79 -2.72 -0.94 18.97
C LYS A 79 -3.59 -1.27 17.76
N ARG A 80 -4.15 -0.27 17.08
CA ARG A 80 -4.97 -0.46 15.87
C ARG A 80 -4.16 -1.09 14.74
N ILE A 81 -2.93 -0.61 14.52
CA ILE A 81 -2.03 -1.20 13.52
C ILE A 81 -1.65 -2.63 13.90
N ALA A 82 -1.21 -2.84 15.14
CA ALA A 82 -0.82 -4.16 15.65
C ALA A 82 -1.94 -5.20 15.49
N ALA A 83 -3.15 -4.88 15.95
CA ALA A 83 -4.31 -5.77 15.87
C ALA A 83 -4.63 -6.16 14.41
N PHE A 84 -4.52 -5.22 13.47
CA PHE A 84 -4.72 -5.54 12.05
C PHE A 84 -3.63 -6.44 11.49
N VAL A 85 -2.36 -6.18 11.84
CA VAL A 85 -1.23 -7.01 11.36
C VAL A 85 -1.35 -8.44 11.88
N ASP A 86 -1.72 -8.62 13.15
CA ASP A 86 -1.93 -9.95 13.74
C ASP A 86 -3.04 -10.71 12.99
N GLU A 87 -4.21 -10.11 12.82
CA GLU A 87 -5.34 -10.72 12.08
C GLU A 87 -4.98 -11.02 10.60
N ALA A 88 -4.27 -10.10 9.94
CA ALA A 88 -3.85 -10.29 8.56
C ALA A 88 -2.82 -11.41 8.41
N SER A 89 -1.96 -11.61 9.42
CA SER A 89 -0.91 -12.64 9.41
C SER A 89 -1.48 -14.04 9.66
N ASP A 90 -2.50 -14.16 10.51
CA ASP A 90 -3.07 -15.46 10.89
C ASP A 90 -3.96 -16.09 9.79
N THR A 91 -4.33 -15.32 8.78
CA THR A 91 -5.40 -15.68 7.84
C THR A 91 -4.93 -16.29 6.52
N THR A 92 -3.61 -16.35 6.24
CA THR A 92 -3.16 -16.87 4.93
C THR A 92 -1.69 -17.32 4.84
N ASP A 93 -1.44 -18.39 4.08
CA ASP A 93 -0.10 -18.82 3.66
C ASP A 93 0.51 -17.95 2.52
N LYS A 94 -0.13 -16.83 2.18
CA LYS A 94 0.26 -15.96 1.06
C LYS A 94 1.19 -14.85 1.53
N THR A 95 2.05 -14.39 0.62
CA THR A 95 2.78 -13.14 0.82
C THR A 95 1.82 -11.96 0.77
N ILE A 96 1.75 -11.19 1.84
CA ILE A 96 0.97 -9.95 1.95
C ILE A 96 1.91 -8.76 1.78
N VAL A 97 1.48 -7.79 0.98
CA VAL A 97 2.16 -6.51 0.81
C VAL A 97 1.32 -5.40 1.41
N PHE A 98 1.83 -4.72 2.44
CA PHE A 98 1.17 -3.55 3.02
C PHE A 98 1.63 -2.29 2.30
N VAL A 99 0.68 -1.49 1.79
CA VAL A 99 0.94 -0.19 1.20
C VAL A 99 0.28 0.89 2.06
N ALA A 100 1.10 1.58 2.86
CA ALA A 100 0.63 2.53 3.86
C ALA A 100 1.58 3.73 4.02
N HIS A 101 1.23 4.68 4.89
CA HIS A 101 2.08 5.81 5.24
C HIS A 101 3.33 5.37 6.04
N SER A 102 4.42 6.15 5.96
CA SER A 102 5.72 5.83 6.57
C SER A 102 5.66 5.51 8.08
N ALA A 103 4.83 6.23 8.84
CA ALA A 103 4.62 5.95 10.26
C ALA A 103 4.02 4.55 10.46
N VAL A 104 3.03 4.17 9.67
CA VAL A 104 2.39 2.85 9.72
C VAL A 104 3.38 1.76 9.30
N VAL A 105 4.14 1.97 8.22
CA VAL A 105 5.21 1.03 7.80
C VAL A 105 6.23 0.82 8.91
N SER A 106 6.63 1.88 9.62
CA SER A 106 7.55 1.78 10.76
C SER A 106 6.97 0.97 11.90
N LEU A 107 5.68 1.13 12.20
CA LEU A 107 4.99 0.34 13.23
C LEU A 107 4.91 -1.14 12.84
N ILE A 108 4.49 -1.44 11.60
CA ILE A 108 4.42 -2.82 11.08
C ILE A 108 5.81 -3.48 11.15
N ARG A 109 6.86 -2.78 10.74
CA ARG A 109 8.24 -3.30 10.77
C ARG A 109 8.74 -3.61 12.18
N ASN A 110 8.34 -2.80 13.16
CA ASN A 110 8.75 -2.95 14.55
C ASN A 110 7.80 -3.84 15.36
N HIS A 111 6.66 -4.23 14.77
CA HIS A 111 5.70 -5.13 15.40
C HIS A 111 6.31 -6.52 15.52
N LYS A 112 6.52 -6.97 16.76
CA LYS A 112 6.99 -8.31 17.03
C LYS A 112 5.81 -9.26 16.88
N LEU A 113 5.79 -10.01 15.79
CA LEU A 113 4.91 -11.17 15.63
C LEU A 113 5.13 -12.13 16.81
N SER A 114 4.04 -12.62 17.37
CA SER A 114 4.00 -13.27 18.68
C SER A 114 4.75 -14.61 18.76
N SER A 115 5.08 -15.26 17.64
CA SER A 115 5.85 -16.52 17.67
C SER A 115 7.14 -16.52 16.83
N ALA A 116 8.15 -17.23 17.34
CA ALA A 116 9.42 -17.44 16.65
C ALA A 116 9.28 -18.32 15.37
N GLU A 117 8.19 -19.05 15.24
CA GLU A 117 7.82 -19.81 14.03
C GLU A 117 7.13 -18.91 12.98
N GLU A 118 6.29 -17.95 13.38
CA GLU A 118 5.72 -16.91 12.51
C GLU A 118 6.82 -16.04 11.89
N ALA A 119 7.82 -15.63 12.67
CA ALA A 119 8.94 -14.83 12.17
C ALA A 119 9.80 -15.56 11.11
N ALA A 120 9.82 -16.89 11.11
CA ALA A 120 10.59 -17.70 10.16
C ALA A 120 9.83 -17.99 8.86
N ASN A 121 8.49 -18.06 8.91
CA ASN A 121 7.63 -18.35 7.77
C ASN A 121 7.04 -17.11 7.11
N ASN A 122 6.97 -15.98 7.83
CA ASN A 122 6.41 -14.77 7.29
C ASN A 122 7.37 -14.10 6.30
N ARG A 123 7.09 -14.34 5.02
CA ARG A 123 7.56 -13.53 3.89
C ARG A 123 6.87 -12.17 3.87
N PHE A 124 6.81 -11.49 5.02
CA PHE A 124 6.56 -10.06 5.02
C PHE A 124 7.80 -9.43 4.41
N ILE A 125 7.65 -9.00 3.17
CA ILE A 125 8.54 -8.01 2.60
C ILE A 125 7.84 -6.70 2.93
N PRO A 126 8.12 -6.05 4.08
CA PRO A 126 7.90 -4.62 4.16
C PRO A 126 8.76 -4.07 3.03
N LEU A 127 8.13 -3.75 1.90
CA LEU A 127 8.80 -3.12 0.79
C LEU A 127 9.48 -1.91 1.41
N ASP A 128 10.82 -1.96 1.46
CA ASP A 128 11.65 -0.91 2.01
C ASP A 128 11.17 0.40 1.38
N THR A 129 10.36 1.10 2.16
CA THR A 129 9.90 2.45 1.96
C THR A 129 9.64 2.81 0.48
N VAL A 130 8.44 2.53 -0.05
CA VAL A 130 7.86 3.50 -0.99
C VAL A 130 7.39 4.70 -0.16
N CYS A 131 8.36 5.44 0.40
CA CYS A 131 8.16 6.80 0.86
C CYS A 131 8.08 7.63 -0.41
N ILE A 132 6.88 7.85 -0.92
CA ILE A 132 6.66 9.07 -1.67
C ILE A 132 6.50 10.16 -0.62
N ASP A 133 7.63 10.70 -0.21
CA ASP A 133 7.66 12.01 0.42
C ASP A 133 7.15 12.97 -0.64
N ILE A 134 5.85 13.28 -0.62
CA ILE A 134 5.34 14.45 -1.34
C ILE A 134 5.86 15.63 -0.54
N ALA A 135 7.15 15.93 -0.72
CA ALA A 135 7.68 17.24 -0.43
C ALA A 135 6.69 18.22 -1.02
N THR A 136 6.21 19.16 -0.21
CA THR A 136 5.39 20.28 -0.65
C THR A 136 6.22 21.13 -1.59
N VAL A 137 6.45 20.64 -2.80
CA VAL A 137 6.98 21.38 -3.92
C VAL A 137 5.75 21.91 -4.62
N SER A 138 5.40 23.13 -4.22
CA SER A 138 4.91 24.13 -5.16
C SER A 138 5.70 24.02 -6.47
N GLU A 139 5.22 23.19 -7.40
CA GLU A 139 5.39 23.30 -8.86
C GLU A 139 4.83 22.05 -9.56
N ASN A 140 3.62 22.20 -10.10
CA ASN A 140 2.97 21.46 -11.19
C ASN A 140 3.13 19.89 -11.24
N PRO A 141 2.11 19.12 -10.82
CA PRO A 141 2.17 17.65 -10.71
C PRO A 141 2.22 16.88 -12.05
N LEU A 142 2.08 17.54 -13.19
CA LEU A 142 2.09 16.88 -14.51
C LEU A 142 3.48 16.46 -15.00
N MET A 143 4.57 16.96 -14.39
CA MET A 143 5.93 16.74 -14.89
C MET A 143 6.66 15.52 -14.31
N GLN A 144 6.21 14.96 -13.17
CA GLN A 144 6.91 13.85 -12.52
C GLN A 144 6.56 12.47 -13.11
N PHE A 145 5.30 12.25 -13.50
CA PHE A 145 4.88 10.99 -14.12
C PHE A 145 5.58 10.72 -15.46
N THR A 146 5.87 11.77 -16.23
CA THR A 146 6.60 11.65 -17.51
C THR A 146 8.04 11.19 -17.31
N ARG A 147 8.69 11.56 -16.19
CA ARG A 147 10.08 11.16 -15.91
C ARG A 147 10.18 9.71 -15.47
N ILE A 148 9.26 9.24 -14.64
CA ILE A 148 9.21 7.84 -14.19
C ILE A 148 8.87 6.92 -15.37
N ASN A 149 7.87 7.27 -16.18
CA ASN A 149 7.52 6.49 -17.37
C ASN A 149 8.66 6.43 -18.41
N ASN A 150 9.41 7.52 -18.59
CA ASN A 150 10.57 7.52 -19.48
C ASN A 150 11.75 6.73 -18.92
N ALA A 151 11.95 6.69 -17.60
CA ALA A 151 12.97 5.85 -16.97
C ALA A 151 12.61 4.35 -17.09
N MET A 152 11.36 3.99 -16.81
CA MET A 152 10.82 2.63 -16.96
C MET A 152 10.92 2.13 -18.41
N ARG A 153 10.56 2.98 -19.39
CA ARG A 153 10.69 2.62 -20.83
C ARG A 153 12.15 2.45 -21.27
N ARG A 154 13.08 3.21 -20.73
CA ARG A 154 14.52 3.07 -21.03
C ARG A 154 15.10 1.79 -20.46
N LEU A 155 14.65 1.37 -19.28
CA LEU A 155 15.04 0.09 -18.69
C LEU A 155 14.50 -1.09 -19.50
N ALA A 156 13.22 -1.05 -19.88
CA ALA A 156 12.60 -2.08 -20.72
C ALA A 156 13.21 -2.17 -22.13
N SER A 157 13.66 -1.04 -22.70
CA SER A 157 14.30 -1.02 -24.03
C SER A 157 15.74 -1.55 -24.01
N ASN A 158 16.45 -1.44 -22.87
CA ASN A 158 17.80 -1.97 -22.72
C ASN A 158 17.81 -3.50 -22.54
N GLU A 159 16.78 -4.08 -21.90
CA GLU A 159 16.66 -5.53 -21.77
C GLU A 159 16.29 -6.21 -23.10
N ALA A 160 15.48 -5.55 -23.94
CA ALA A 160 15.14 -6.04 -25.28
C ALA A 160 16.34 -6.02 -26.26
N GLY A 161 17.36 -5.20 -26.00
CA GLY A 161 18.56 -5.10 -26.83
C GLY A 161 19.64 -6.17 -26.56
N MET A 162 19.59 -6.84 -25.40
CA MET A 162 20.62 -7.82 -25.02
C MET A 162 20.30 -9.27 -25.43
N THR A 163 19.07 -9.56 -25.89
CA THR A 163 18.67 -10.91 -26.33
C THR A 163 18.87 -11.18 -27.84
N GLY A 164 19.36 -10.18 -28.60
CA GLY A 164 19.53 -10.29 -30.07
C GLY A 164 20.96 -10.52 -30.58
N ALA A 165 21.99 -10.50 -29.73
CA ALA A 165 23.39 -10.62 -30.17
C ALA A 165 23.95 -12.01 -29.85
N GLY A 166 23.53 -13.02 -30.61
CA GLY A 166 23.99 -14.39 -30.37
C GLY A 166 23.64 -15.42 -31.45
N GLN A 167 23.51 -15.02 -32.72
CA GLN A 167 23.55 -15.95 -33.86
C GLN A 167 24.14 -15.24 -35.10
N ALA A 168 25.45 -15.41 -35.29
CA ALA A 168 26.15 -15.52 -36.57
C ALA A 168 27.62 -15.86 -36.31
#